data_AF-A0AAD2Q5S9-F1
#
_entry.id   AF-A0AAD2Q5S9-F1
#
_cell.length_a   1.000
_cell.length_b   1.000
_cell.length_c   1.000
_cell.angle_alpha   90.00
_cell.angle_beta   90.00
_cell.angle_gamma   90.00
#
_symmetry.space_group_name_H-M   'P 1'
#
loop_
_entity.id
_entity.type
_entity.pdbx_description
1 polymer ?
#
loop_
_entity_poly.entity_id
_entity_poly.type
_entity_poly.pdbx_seq_one_letter_code
_entity_poly.pdbx_strand_id
1 'polypeptide(L)'
;MLPSLITASLLGLGSLQGALAATAEQWRTRSIYQIITDRYSLEPGAVVNECVVSQATWCGGTWKGIMNKLDYIQNAGFTAIWISPVNQNYGGPRTAYGDPYHGYWPADISQLNDKMGTSDDLKALSAELHRRDM
;
A
#
# COMPACT_ATOMS: atom_id res chain seq x y z
N MET A 1 60.70 9.79 -25.45
CA MET A 1 59.31 9.64 -25.91
C MET A 1 58.61 8.65 -24.98
N LEU A 2 57.88 9.12 -23.98
CA LEU A 2 56.92 8.32 -23.21
C LEU A 2 55.62 9.14 -23.16
N PRO A 3 54.47 8.64 -23.63
CA PRO A 3 53.21 9.32 -23.40
C PRO A 3 52.68 8.93 -22.02
N SER A 4 52.42 9.95 -21.21
CA SER A 4 51.79 9.85 -19.90
C SER A 4 50.32 9.43 -20.06
N LEU A 5 49.95 8.28 -19.52
CA LEU A 5 48.57 7.84 -19.40
C LEU A 5 47.91 8.60 -18.24
N ILE A 6 47.11 9.62 -18.57
CA ILE A 6 46.19 10.24 -17.62
C ILE A 6 44.95 9.36 -17.56
N THR A 7 44.81 8.60 -16.49
CA THR A 7 43.57 7.90 -16.13
C THR A 7 42.50 8.93 -15.75
N ALA A 8 41.54 9.15 -16.65
CA ALA A 8 40.33 9.90 -16.35
C ALA A 8 39.38 8.98 -15.57
N SER A 9 39.41 9.06 -14.23
CA SER A 9 38.38 8.47 -13.38
C SER A 9 37.11 9.28 -13.55
N LEU A 10 36.18 8.82 -14.40
CA LEU A 10 34.80 9.34 -14.39
C LEU A 10 34.19 9.01 -13.03
N LEU A 11 33.95 10.05 -12.24
CA LEU A 11 33.09 10.04 -11.08
C LEU A 11 31.68 9.61 -11.52
N GLY A 12 31.39 8.32 -11.37
CA GLY A 12 30.02 7.82 -11.36
C GLY A 12 29.31 8.34 -10.12
N LEU A 13 28.80 9.57 -10.19
CA LEU A 13 27.74 10.05 -9.30
C LEU A 13 26.49 9.23 -9.63
N GLY A 14 26.45 8.01 -9.10
CA GLY A 14 25.24 7.22 -9.07
C GLY A 14 24.16 8.07 -8.43
N SER A 15 23.10 8.35 -9.19
CA SER A 15 21.91 9.01 -8.72
C SER A 15 21.41 8.29 -7.47
N LEU A 16 21.64 8.89 -6.30
CA LEU A 16 20.96 8.52 -5.07
C LEU A 16 19.48 8.76 -5.33
N GLN A 17 18.76 7.71 -5.72
CA GLN A 17 17.31 7.71 -5.73
C GLN A 17 16.87 7.76 -4.28
N GLY A 18 16.78 8.98 -3.73
CA GLY A 18 16.21 9.20 -2.41
C GLY A 18 14.77 8.66 -2.40
N ALA A 19 14.37 8.07 -1.26
CA ALA A 19 12.97 7.76 -1.06
C ALA A 19 12.17 9.07 -1.12
N LEU A 20 11.24 9.17 -2.08
CA LEU A 20 10.31 10.29 -2.20
C LEU A 20 9.24 10.14 -1.12
N ALA A 21 9.59 10.49 0.11
CA ALA A 21 8.66 10.57 1.23
C ALA A 21 8.40 12.03 1.58
N ALA A 22 7.16 12.35 1.92
CA ALA A 22 6.82 13.66 2.46
C ALA A 22 7.49 13.85 3.84
N THR A 23 8.03 15.03 4.07
CA THR A 23 8.62 15.44 5.35
C THR A 23 7.55 15.59 6.44
N ALA A 24 7.96 15.59 7.71
CA ALA A 24 7.05 15.85 8.83
C ALA A 24 6.32 17.20 8.69
N GLU A 25 6.97 18.22 8.13
CA GLU A 25 6.34 19.52 7.83
C GLU A 25 5.23 19.37 6.78
N GLN A 26 5.50 18.68 5.67
CA GLN A 26 4.50 18.44 4.61
C GLN A 26 3.30 17.60 5.09
N TRP A 27 3.49 16.75 6.11
CA TRP A 27 2.39 16.00 6.72
C TRP A 27 1.49 16.85 7.62
N ARG A 28 1.94 17.99 8.16
CA ARG A 28 1.14 18.85 9.05
C ARG A 28 -0.13 19.39 8.39
N THR A 29 -0.12 19.54 7.07
CA THR A 29 -1.26 20.05 6.29
C THR A 29 -2.18 18.94 5.80
N ARG A 30 -1.89 17.66 6.11
CA ARG A 30 -2.65 16.52 5.62
C ARG A 30 -3.74 16.10 6.61
N SER A 31 -4.87 15.64 6.07
CA SER A 31 -5.95 14.98 6.82
C SER A 31 -6.05 13.52 6.37
N ILE A 32 -5.97 12.57 7.30
CA ILE A 32 -5.80 11.14 7.02
C ILE A 32 -7.12 10.39 7.18
N TYR A 33 -7.52 9.66 6.14
CA TYR A 33 -8.59 8.66 6.20
C TYR A 33 -8.01 7.27 6.46
N GLN A 34 -8.26 6.69 7.64
CA GLN A 34 -7.75 5.37 7.99
C GLN A 34 -8.65 4.26 7.42
N ILE A 35 -8.02 3.23 6.83
CA ILE A 35 -8.67 2.15 6.11
C ILE A 35 -8.19 0.79 6.63
N ILE A 36 -9.15 -0.08 6.97
CA ILE A 36 -8.90 -1.53 7.05
C ILE A 36 -9.15 -2.09 5.64
N THR A 37 -8.08 -2.49 4.94
CA THR A 37 -8.15 -2.81 3.50
C THR A 37 -9.22 -3.86 3.18
N ASP A 38 -9.26 -4.95 3.94
CA ASP A 38 -10.22 -6.05 3.77
C ASP A 38 -11.70 -5.62 3.94
N ARG A 39 -11.96 -4.46 4.57
CA ARG A 39 -13.31 -4.04 4.99
C ARG A 39 -13.86 -2.82 4.27
N TYR A 40 -13.07 -2.22 3.40
CA TYR A 40 -13.42 -0.92 2.86
C TYR A 40 -14.22 -0.98 1.56
N SER A 41 -13.71 -1.65 0.54
CA SER A 41 -14.42 -1.80 -0.73
C SER A 41 -13.99 -3.07 -1.44
N LEU A 42 -14.98 -3.73 -2.03
CA LEU A 42 -14.80 -4.84 -2.95
C LEU A 42 -14.47 -4.34 -4.37
N GLU A 43 -13.93 -5.22 -5.19
CA GLU A 43 -13.84 -5.01 -6.64
C GLU A 43 -15.23 -4.94 -7.30
N PRO A 44 -15.38 -4.18 -8.41
CA PRO A 44 -16.56 -4.27 -9.26
C PRO A 44 -16.83 -5.71 -9.70
N GLY A 45 -18.07 -6.17 -9.54
CA GLY A 45 -18.48 -7.53 -9.90
C GLY A 45 -18.13 -8.61 -8.87
N ALA A 46 -17.49 -8.25 -7.75
CA ALA A 46 -17.34 -9.16 -6.64
C ALA A 46 -18.72 -9.55 -6.08
N VAL A 47 -18.86 -10.81 -5.68
CA VAL A 47 -20.05 -11.27 -4.98
C VAL A 47 -20.10 -10.56 -3.62
N VAL A 48 -21.12 -9.72 -3.42
CA VAL A 48 -21.35 -9.08 -2.13
C VAL A 48 -21.91 -10.12 -1.18
N ASN A 49 -21.03 -10.73 -0.38
CA ASN A 49 -21.44 -11.49 0.79
C ASN A 49 -21.55 -10.57 2.00
N GLU A 50 -22.33 -10.97 2.99
CA GLU A 50 -22.42 -10.25 4.25
C GLU A 50 -21.08 -10.34 4.99
N CYS A 51 -20.44 -9.19 5.24
CA CYS A 51 -19.23 -9.11 6.06
C CYS A 51 -19.62 -9.18 7.55
N VAL A 52 -19.78 -10.41 8.06
CA VAL A 52 -20.15 -10.64 9.46
C VAL A 52 -18.93 -10.46 10.37
N VAL A 53 -18.82 -9.30 11.02
CA VAL A 53 -17.63 -8.91 11.82
C VAL A 53 -17.29 -9.93 12.92
N SER A 54 -18.29 -10.54 13.55
CA SER A 54 -18.10 -11.56 14.60
C SER A 54 -17.46 -12.86 14.09
N GLN A 55 -17.46 -13.09 12.78
CA GLN A 55 -16.76 -14.21 12.18
C GLN A 55 -15.26 -13.96 12.06
N ALA A 56 -14.74 -12.74 12.28
CA ALA A 56 -13.30 -12.44 12.25
C ALA A 56 -12.58 -13.10 11.05
N THR A 57 -13.17 -12.97 9.86
CA THR A 57 -12.68 -13.60 8.62
C THR A 57 -12.54 -12.55 7.52
N TRP A 58 -12.04 -12.98 6.37
CA TRP A 58 -11.85 -12.15 5.19
C TRP A 58 -13.20 -11.72 4.62
N CYS A 59 -13.35 -10.42 4.39
CA CYS A 59 -14.50 -9.84 3.71
C CYS A 59 -14.19 -9.44 2.26
N GLY A 60 -12.92 -9.46 1.84
CA GLY A 60 -12.54 -9.42 0.43
C GLY A 60 -12.17 -8.05 -0.11
N GLY A 61 -11.95 -7.06 0.75
CA GLY A 61 -11.50 -5.74 0.30
C GLY A 61 -10.05 -5.73 -0.21
N THR A 62 -9.79 -4.92 -1.23
CA THR A 62 -8.55 -4.90 -2.02
C THR A 62 -7.99 -3.49 -2.21
N TRP A 63 -6.74 -3.35 -2.66
CA TRP A 63 -6.16 -2.05 -3.01
C TRP A 63 -6.82 -1.40 -4.23
N LYS A 64 -7.20 -2.20 -5.23
CA LYS A 64 -8.00 -1.73 -6.38
C LYS A 64 -9.39 -1.25 -5.93
N GLY A 65 -10.02 -1.92 -4.96
CA GLY A 65 -11.27 -1.51 -4.34
C GLY A 65 -11.15 -0.14 -3.68
N ILE A 66 -10.07 0.10 -2.93
CA ILE A 66 -9.75 1.42 -2.37
C ILE A 66 -9.60 2.45 -3.50
N MET A 67 -8.80 2.14 -4.53
CA MET A 67 -8.55 3.04 -5.67
C MET A 67 -9.87 3.46 -6.35
N ASN A 68 -10.81 2.54 -6.52
CA ASN A 68 -12.14 2.78 -7.10
C ASN A 68 -13.07 3.66 -6.25
N LYS A 69 -12.67 3.98 -5.01
CA LYS A 69 -13.45 4.79 -4.05
C LYS A 69 -12.73 6.07 -3.61
N LEU A 70 -11.61 6.43 -4.25
CA LEU A 70 -10.87 7.66 -3.89
C LEU A 70 -11.72 8.92 -4.03
N ASP A 71 -12.67 8.97 -4.97
CA ASP A 71 -13.61 10.10 -5.08
C ASP A 71 -14.43 10.29 -3.79
N TYR A 72 -14.88 9.21 -3.15
CA TYR A 72 -15.62 9.28 -1.89
C TYR A 72 -14.76 9.88 -0.77
N ILE A 73 -13.50 9.44 -0.67
CA ILE A 73 -12.56 9.91 0.35
C ILE A 73 -12.21 11.38 0.12
N GLN A 74 -11.87 11.73 -1.11
CA GLN A 74 -11.44 13.08 -1.48
C GLN A 74 -12.58 14.10 -1.35
N ASN A 75 -13.80 13.74 -1.74
CA ASN A 75 -14.98 14.61 -1.60
C ASN A 75 -15.35 14.86 -0.13
N ALA A 76 -14.95 13.99 0.79
CA ALA A 76 -15.09 14.21 2.23
C ALA A 76 -14.00 15.15 2.81
N GLY A 77 -13.03 15.59 1.99
CA GLY A 77 -11.99 16.56 2.38
C GLY A 77 -10.70 15.93 2.92
N PHE A 78 -10.54 14.61 2.85
CA PHE A 78 -9.28 13.95 3.22
C PHE A 78 -8.24 14.09 2.11
N THR A 79 -6.98 14.21 2.51
CA THR A 79 -5.84 14.49 1.62
C THR A 79 -4.75 13.43 1.71
N ALA A 80 -5.03 12.31 2.38
CA ALA A 80 -4.16 11.16 2.56
C ALA A 80 -4.99 9.96 3.03
N ILE A 81 -4.49 8.76 2.78
CA ILE A 81 -5.04 7.52 3.35
C ILE A 81 -3.98 6.78 4.17
N TRP A 82 -4.41 6.07 5.20
CA TRP A 82 -3.58 5.10 5.93
C TRP A 82 -4.22 3.72 5.85
N ILE A 83 -3.59 2.80 5.12
CA ILE A 83 -4.08 1.44 4.87
C ILE A 83 -3.51 0.42 5.88
N SER A 84 -4.11 -0.78 5.91
CA SER A 84 -3.59 -1.94 6.64
C SER A 84 -2.14 -2.29 6.25
N PRO A 85 -1.37 -2.96 7.13
CA PRO A 85 -0.06 -3.48 6.74
C PRO A 85 -0.16 -4.41 5.53
N VAL A 86 0.79 -4.26 4.61
CA VAL A 86 0.71 -4.84 3.25
C VAL A 86 1.44 -6.18 3.11
N ASN A 87 2.24 -6.57 4.11
CA ASN A 87 3.08 -7.75 4.04
C ASN A 87 2.28 -9.05 4.05
N GLN A 88 2.87 -10.12 3.51
CA GLN A 88 2.29 -11.45 3.61
C GLN A 88 2.08 -11.82 5.09
N ASN A 89 0.85 -12.20 5.40
CA ASN A 89 0.45 -12.59 6.74
C ASN A 89 0.45 -14.12 6.90
N TYR A 90 0.29 -14.58 8.14
CA TYR A 90 0.15 -15.99 8.48
C TYR A 90 -0.85 -16.73 7.57
N GLY A 91 -0.38 -17.79 6.89
CA GLY A 91 -1.18 -18.61 5.97
C GLY A 91 -1.58 -19.99 6.50
N GLY A 92 -1.44 -20.23 7.81
CA GLY A 92 -1.75 -21.55 8.40
C GLY A 92 -3.24 -21.73 8.77
N PRO A 93 -3.57 -22.80 9.52
CA PRO A 93 -4.93 -23.06 9.96
C PRO A 93 -5.55 -21.88 10.72
N ARG A 94 -6.87 -21.73 10.58
CA ARG A 94 -7.63 -20.69 11.28
C ARG A 94 -7.34 -20.70 12.79
N THR A 95 -7.04 -19.52 13.33
CA THR A 95 -6.73 -19.37 14.76
C THR A 95 -8.00 -19.26 15.60
N ALA A 96 -7.88 -19.40 16.92
CA ALA A 96 -8.98 -19.09 17.84
C ALA A 96 -9.41 -17.61 17.79
N TYR A 97 -8.58 -16.72 17.23
CA TYR A 97 -8.85 -15.29 17.06
C TYR A 97 -9.30 -14.93 15.63
N GLY A 98 -9.47 -15.91 14.75
CA GLY A 98 -9.88 -15.71 13.37
C GLY A 98 -8.71 -15.70 12.38
N ASP A 99 -8.92 -15.00 11.26
CA ASP A 99 -7.97 -14.90 10.15
C ASP A 99 -7.22 -13.57 10.18
N PRO A 100 -6.00 -13.46 9.61
CA PRO A 100 -5.20 -12.24 9.65
C PRO A 100 -5.65 -11.17 8.64
N TYR A 101 -6.95 -10.93 8.51
CA TYR A 101 -7.54 -9.95 7.59
C TYR A 101 -7.07 -8.51 7.84
N HIS A 102 -6.65 -8.23 9.06
CA HIS A 102 -6.21 -6.91 9.52
C HIS A 102 -4.76 -6.59 9.15
N GLY A 103 -3.95 -7.57 8.75
CA GLY A 103 -2.57 -7.39 8.27
C GLY A 103 -1.46 -7.42 9.33
N TYR A 104 -1.79 -7.57 10.62
CA TYR A 104 -0.84 -7.43 11.74
C TYR A 104 -0.16 -8.72 12.20
N TRP A 105 -0.31 -9.83 11.48
CA TRP A 105 0.39 -11.10 11.75
C TRP A 105 1.34 -11.42 10.59
N PRO A 106 2.39 -10.61 10.37
CA PRO A 106 3.31 -10.81 9.25
C PRO A 106 4.05 -12.15 9.39
N ALA A 107 4.13 -12.89 8.30
CA ALA A 107 4.91 -14.13 8.20
C ALA A 107 6.14 -13.96 7.31
N ASP A 108 6.03 -13.16 6.24
CA ASP A 108 7.13 -12.80 5.36
C ASP A 108 7.02 -11.31 4.99
N ILE A 109 8.01 -10.53 5.42
CA ILE A 109 8.05 -9.08 5.16
C ILE A 109 8.55 -8.76 3.74
N SER A 110 9.12 -9.72 3.02
CA SER A 110 9.57 -9.56 1.63
C SER A 110 8.46 -9.74 0.61
N GLN A 111 7.32 -10.30 1.03
CA GLN A 111 6.17 -10.57 0.19
C GLN A 111 4.96 -9.70 0.56
N LEU A 112 4.04 -9.52 -0.39
CA LEU A 112 2.76 -8.84 -0.20
C LEU A 112 1.66 -9.84 0.16
N ASN A 113 0.61 -9.35 0.81
CA ASN A 113 -0.60 -10.13 1.05
C ASN A 113 -1.43 -10.29 -0.23
N ASP A 114 -1.43 -11.50 -0.79
CA ASP A 114 -2.10 -11.82 -2.05
C ASP A 114 -3.63 -11.61 -2.02
N LYS A 115 -4.25 -11.63 -0.82
CA LYS A 115 -5.68 -11.34 -0.64
C LYS A 115 -6.02 -9.86 -0.83
N MET A 116 -5.05 -8.96 -0.68
CA MET A 116 -5.26 -7.52 -0.85
C MET A 116 -5.00 -7.06 -2.31
N GLY A 117 -4.25 -7.85 -3.07
CA GLY A 117 -3.94 -7.60 -4.48
C GLY A 117 -2.49 -7.96 -4.85
N THR A 118 -2.09 -7.54 -6.04
CA THR A 118 -0.74 -7.70 -6.58
C THR A 118 0.16 -6.50 -6.26
N SER A 119 1.47 -6.63 -6.51
CA SER A 119 2.39 -5.48 -6.42
C SER A 119 1.99 -4.33 -7.33
N ASP A 120 1.47 -4.65 -8.53
CA ASP A 120 1.04 -3.63 -9.48
C ASP A 120 -0.22 -2.91 -9.00
N ASP A 121 -1.11 -3.59 -8.28
CA ASP A 121 -2.29 -2.96 -7.66
C ASP A 121 -1.90 -1.95 -6.58
N LEU A 122 -0.91 -2.29 -5.73
CA LEU A 122 -0.43 -1.37 -4.70
C LEU A 122 0.29 -0.15 -5.32
N LYS A 123 1.10 -0.37 -6.36
CA LYS A 123 1.73 0.72 -7.11
C LYS A 123 0.70 1.61 -7.81
N ALA A 124 -0.33 1.01 -8.40
CA ALA A 124 -1.42 1.75 -9.06
C ALA A 124 -2.19 2.62 -8.06
N LEU A 125 -2.50 2.08 -6.87
CA LEU A 125 -3.11 2.86 -5.79
C LEU A 125 -2.25 4.05 -5.39
N SER A 126 -0.94 3.85 -5.19
CA SER A 126 -0.02 4.95 -4.88
C SER A 126 0.06 5.99 -6.00
N ALA A 127 0.16 5.56 -7.26
CA ALA A 127 0.22 6.45 -8.41
C ALA A 127 -1.06 7.30 -8.53
N GLU A 128 -2.23 6.70 -8.30
CA GLU A 128 -3.51 7.40 -8.36
C GLU A 128 -3.70 8.40 -7.22
N LEU A 129 -3.25 8.07 -6.00
CA LEU A 129 -3.20 9.02 -4.88
C LEU A 129 -2.33 10.24 -5.23
N HIS A 130 -1.11 10.01 -5.73
CA HIS A 130 -0.22 11.09 -6.12
C HIS A 130 -0.79 11.95 -7.26
N ARG A 131 -1.50 11.35 -8.23
CA ARG A 131 -2.20 12.08 -9.30
C ARG A 131 -3.27 13.04 -8.75
N ARG A 132 -3.82 12.73 -7.58
CA ARG A 132 -4.86 13.50 -6.89
C ARG A 132 -4.31 14.49 -5.86
N ASP A 133 -2.98 14.59 -5.73
CA ASP A 133 -2.32 15.28 -4.61
C ASP A 133 -2.83 14.79 -3.25
N MET A 134 -3.00 13.47 -3.12
CA MET A 134 -3.29 12.75 -1.86
C MET A 134 -2.09 11.95 -1.38
#